data_AF-A0A254QJE3-F1
#
_entry.id   AF-A0A254QJE3-F1
#
_cell.length_a   1.000
_cell.length_b   1.000
_cell.length_c   1.000
_cell.angle_alpha   90.00
_cell.angle_beta   90.00
_cell.angle_gamma   90.00
#
_symmetry.space_group_name_H-M   'P 1'
#
loop_
_entity.id
_entity.type
_entity.pdbx_description
1 polymer ?
#
loop_
_entity_poly.entity_id
_entity_poly.type
_entity_poly.pdbx_seq_one_letter_code
_entity_poly.pdbx_strand_id
1 'polypeptide(L)'
;MTVNGKTYQQRYDSIIENANEGSGLWTEPTSFLLIESHLQTGAFSEKVVRGLSRAHDMAFIFDPSDMSACYFGDVDDERVLLSFFPKAKKL
;
A
#
# COMPACT_ATOMS: atom_id res chain seq x y z
N MET A 1 17.19 8.58 8.77
CA MET A 1 16.52 9.88 8.52
C MET A 1 15.06 9.77 8.95
N THR A 2 14.48 10.81 9.53
CA THR A 2 13.05 10.84 9.87
C THR A 2 12.28 11.65 8.82
N VAL A 3 11.03 11.27 8.57
CA VAL A 3 10.09 11.96 7.69
C VAL A 3 8.88 12.33 8.54
N ASN A 4 8.55 13.62 8.63
CA ASN A 4 7.49 14.13 9.51
C ASN A 4 7.60 13.62 10.96
N GLY A 5 8.83 13.51 11.47
CA GLY A 5 9.09 13.01 12.82
C GLY A 5 9.04 11.48 12.99
N LYS A 6 8.75 10.71 11.93
CA LYS A 6 8.71 9.24 11.96
C LYS A 6 9.92 8.59 11.30
N THR A 7 10.46 7.55 11.90
CA THR A 7 11.47 6.66 11.27
C THR A 7 10.84 5.83 10.16
N TYR A 8 11.66 5.19 9.32
CA TYR A 8 11.17 4.21 8.36
C TYR A 8 10.38 3.10 9.06
N GLN A 9 10.96 2.51 10.11
CA GLN A 9 10.31 1.43 10.87
C GLN A 9 8.93 1.86 11.39
N GLN A 10 8.81 3.06 11.97
CA GLN A 10 7.53 3.56 12.45
C GLN A 10 6.48 3.76 11.35
N ARG A 11 6.90 4.06 10.11
CA ARG A 11 5.98 4.13 8.96
C ARG A 11 5.62 2.74 8.47
N TYR A 12 6.58 1.82 8.42
CA TYR A 12 6.34 0.41 8.11
C TYR A 12 5.38 -0.23 9.11
N ASP A 13 5.63 -0.09 10.42
CA ASP A 13 4.76 -0.61 11.48
C ASP A 13 3.33 -0.07 11.35
N SER A 14 3.16 1.17 10.87
CA SER A 14 1.82 1.72 10.60
C SER A 14 1.10 1.04 9.45
N ILE A 15 1.82 0.54 8.43
CA ILE A 15 1.21 -0.32 7.38
C ILE A 15 0.70 -1.59 8.05
N ILE A 16 1.55 -2.22 8.88
CA ILE A 16 1.19 -3.47 9.57
C ILE A 16 -0.05 -3.28 10.42
N GLU A 17 -0.05 -2.24 11.26
CA GLU A 17 -1.17 -1.90 12.13
C GLU A 17 -2.45 -1.61 11.32
N ASN A 18 -2.36 -0.80 10.25
CA ASN A 18 -3.51 -0.43 9.44
C ASN A 18 -4.09 -1.61 8.64
N ALA A 19 -3.23 -2.48 8.11
CA ALA A 19 -3.62 -3.63 7.30
C ALA A 19 -4.00 -4.87 8.14
N ASN A 20 -3.75 -4.88 9.44
CA ASN A 20 -4.08 -6.02 10.28
C ASN A 20 -5.61 -6.17 10.48
N GLU A 21 -6.23 -7.04 9.70
CA GLU A 21 -7.65 -7.42 9.80
C GLU A 21 -7.87 -8.86 10.31
N GLY A 22 -6.82 -9.51 10.81
CA GLY A 22 -6.89 -10.82 11.46
C GLY A 22 -6.37 -11.99 10.61
N SER A 23 -6.44 -11.91 9.28
CA SER A 23 -5.89 -12.91 8.35
C SER A 23 -4.97 -12.27 7.32
N GLY A 24 -3.69 -12.64 7.35
CA GLY A 24 -2.71 -12.19 6.37
C GLY A 24 -1.35 -12.86 6.54
N LEU A 25 -0.61 -13.00 5.44
CA LEU A 25 0.79 -13.42 5.44
C LEU A 25 1.69 -12.19 5.49
N TRP A 26 2.53 -12.16 6.52
CA TRP A 26 3.50 -11.11 6.80
C TRP A 26 4.87 -11.77 6.87
N THR A 27 5.71 -11.58 5.85
CA THR A 27 7.09 -12.08 5.89
C THR A 27 8.03 -10.90 5.93
N GLU A 28 8.80 -10.78 7.01
CA GLU A 28 9.84 -9.75 7.13
C GLU A 28 11.14 -10.14 6.40
N PRO A 29 11.88 -9.18 5.84
CA PRO A 29 11.45 -7.87 5.35
C PRO A 29 11.16 -8.00 3.86
N THR A 30 9.99 -8.50 3.49
CA THR A 30 9.53 -8.33 2.10
C THR A 30 8.55 -7.16 2.08
N SER A 31 8.75 -6.24 1.12
CA SER A 31 7.80 -5.16 0.78
C SER A 31 6.49 -5.72 0.16
N PHE A 32 6.06 -6.88 0.62
CA PHE A 32 4.97 -7.68 0.09
C PHE A 32 4.15 -8.23 1.25
N LEU A 33 2.85 -8.03 1.17
CA LEU A 33 1.87 -8.44 2.17
C LEU A 33 0.69 -9.08 1.43
N LEU A 34 0.18 -10.19 1.94
CA LEU A 34 -1.09 -10.76 1.47
C LEU A 34 -2.09 -10.65 2.62
N ILE A 35 -3.17 -9.90 2.41
CA ILE A 35 -4.13 -9.56 3.46
C ILE A 35 -5.53 -9.91 2.98
N GLU A 36 -6.32 -10.55 3.83
CA GLU A 36 -7.76 -10.66 3.64
C GLU A 36 -8.45 -9.44 4.24
N SER A 37 -9.37 -8.83 3.50
CA SER A 37 -10.15 -7.69 3.97
C SER A 37 -11.59 -7.78 3.49
N HIS A 38 -12.52 -7.27 4.30
CA HIS A 38 -13.92 -7.07 3.91
C HIS A 38 -14.16 -5.72 3.23
N LEU A 39 -13.15 -4.84 3.18
CA LEU A 39 -13.23 -3.54 2.53
C LEU A 39 -12.97 -3.67 1.03
N GLN A 40 -13.64 -2.84 0.24
CA GLN A 40 -13.28 -2.67 -1.16
C GLN A 40 -11.88 -2.06 -1.27
N THR A 41 -11.16 -2.41 -2.34
CA THR A 41 -9.76 -2.03 -2.58
C THR A 41 -9.47 -0.55 -2.36
N GLY A 42 -10.35 0.36 -2.80
CA GLY A 42 -10.17 1.80 -2.58
C GLY A 42 -10.15 2.18 -1.10
N ALA A 43 -11.18 1.78 -0.35
CA ALA A 43 -11.30 2.06 1.08
C ALA A 43 -10.19 1.37 1.89
N PHE A 44 -9.84 0.13 1.54
CA PHE A 44 -8.72 -0.57 2.15
C PHE A 44 -7.40 0.17 1.91
N SER A 45 -7.14 0.56 0.66
CA SER A 45 -5.89 1.23 0.32
C SER A 45 -5.76 2.58 1.00
N GLU A 46 -6.84 3.38 1.07
CA GLU A 46 -6.87 4.63 1.83
C GLU A 46 -6.55 4.43 3.30
N LYS A 47 -7.07 3.35 3.92
CA LYS A 47 -6.78 2.99 5.31
C LYS A 47 -5.29 2.68 5.50
N VAL A 48 -4.72 1.85 4.62
CA VAL A 48 -3.33 1.39 4.71
C VAL A 48 -2.33 2.55 4.65
N VAL A 49 -2.53 3.49 3.72
CA VAL A 49 -1.52 4.53 3.43
C VAL A 49 -1.56 5.75 4.36
N ARG A 50 -2.46 5.81 5.36
CA ARG A 50 -2.63 6.98 6.25
C ARG A 50 -1.38 7.41 7.01
N GLY A 51 -0.47 6.47 7.26
CA GLY A 51 0.78 6.73 8.00
C GLY A 51 1.99 7.09 7.13
N LEU A 52 1.82 7.04 5.80
CA LEU A 52 2.91 7.13 4.83
C LEU A 52 3.14 8.56 4.34
N SER A 53 4.36 8.80 3.85
CA SER A 53 4.74 10.03 3.18
C SER A 53 4.74 9.84 1.68
N ARG A 54 3.95 10.64 0.97
CA ARG A 54 3.85 10.58 -0.50
C ARG A 54 5.19 10.80 -1.22
N ALA A 55 6.09 11.59 -0.63
CA ALA A 55 7.39 11.92 -1.22
C ALA A 55 8.49 10.89 -0.92
N HIS A 56 8.24 9.94 -0.01
CA HIS A 56 9.29 9.03 0.48
C HIS A 56 8.88 7.57 0.54
N ASP A 57 7.58 7.28 0.42
CA ASP A 57 7.04 5.94 0.50
C ASP A 57 6.13 5.70 -0.72
N MET A 58 6.12 4.46 -1.18
CA MET A 58 5.26 4.00 -2.27
C MET A 58 4.49 2.76 -1.82
N ALA A 59 3.26 2.61 -2.29
CA ALA A 59 2.49 1.40 -2.09
C ALA A 59 1.70 1.06 -3.36
N PHE A 60 1.60 -0.22 -3.65
CA PHE A 60 0.72 -0.77 -4.66
C PHE A 60 -0.15 -1.82 -4.01
N ILE A 61 -1.46 -1.64 -4.11
CA ILE A 61 -2.47 -2.50 -3.50
C ILE A 61 -3.35 -3.02 -4.63
N PHE A 62 -3.52 -4.33 -4.72
CA PHE A 62 -4.26 -4.99 -5.79
C PHE A 62 -5.07 -6.14 -5.23
N ASP A 63 -6.35 -6.19 -5.60
CA ASP A 63 -7.24 -7.30 -5.31
C ASP A 63 -7.29 -8.25 -6.52
N PRO A 64 -6.77 -9.48 -6.41
CA PRO A 64 -6.77 -10.44 -7.51
C PRO A 64 -8.15 -10.97 -7.87
N SER A 65 -9.16 -10.82 -7.01
CA SER A 65 -10.51 -11.36 -7.22
C SER A 65 -11.30 -10.56 -8.27
N ASP A 66 -11.14 -9.23 -8.28
CA ASP A 66 -11.83 -8.32 -9.20
C ASP A 66 -10.88 -7.48 -10.07
N MET A 67 -9.57 -7.71 -9.92
CA MET A 67 -8.47 -7.03 -10.60
C MET A 67 -8.40 -5.52 -10.33
N SER A 68 -9.04 -5.02 -9.27
CA SER A 68 -8.95 -3.62 -8.88
C SER A 68 -7.61 -3.32 -8.22
N ALA A 69 -7.09 -2.11 -8.44
CA ALA A 69 -5.81 -1.70 -7.91
C ALA A 69 -5.80 -0.22 -7.51
N CYS A 70 -4.99 0.10 -6.51
CA CYS A 70 -4.64 1.45 -6.12
C CYS A 70 -3.13 1.58 -5.94
N TYR A 71 -2.59 2.77 -6.18
CA TYR A 71 -1.19 3.09 -5.89
C TYR A 71 -1.07 4.42 -5.17
N PHE A 72 -0.02 4.53 -4.36
CA PHE A 72 0.30 5.70 -3.55
C PHE A 72 1.77 6.06 -3.70
N GLY A 73 2.07 7.35 -3.53
CA GLY A 73 3.42 7.88 -3.56
C GLY A 73 3.83 8.41 -4.92
N ASP A 74 5.12 8.75 -5.01
CA ASP A 74 5.76 9.19 -6.25
C ASP A 74 6.28 7.96 -7.02
N VAL A 75 5.42 7.37 -7.85
CA VAL A 75 5.78 6.20 -8.67
C VAL A 75 6.60 6.67 -9.88
N ASP A 76 7.91 6.37 -9.86
CA ASP A 76 8.88 6.81 -10.89
C ASP A 76 8.41 6.58 -12.34
N ASP A 77 7.88 5.38 -12.62
CA ASP A 77 7.39 4.97 -13.93
C ASP A 77 5.91 4.61 -13.92
N GLU A 78 5.05 5.58 -13.57
CA GLU A 78 3.58 5.41 -13.53
C GLU A 78 3.01 4.79 -14.83
N ARG A 79 3.58 5.12 -15.99
CA ARG A 79 3.17 4.56 -17.29
C ARG A 79 3.41 3.04 -17.38
N VAL A 80 4.51 2.55 -16.82
CA VAL A 80 4.82 1.12 -16.79
C VAL A 80 3.82 0.40 -15.89
N LEU A 81 3.56 0.93 -14.68
CA LEU A 81 2.52 0.39 -13.79
C LEU A 81 1.16 0.31 -14.47
N LEU A 82 0.73 1.41 -15.12
CA LEU A 82 -0.57 1.47 -15.81
C LEU A 82 -0.62 0.58 -17.06
N SER A 83 0.52 0.15 -17.62
CA SER A 83 0.52 -0.83 -18.72
C SER A 83 0.10 -2.24 -18.26
N PHE A 84 0.38 -2.59 -17.00
CA PHE A 84 -0.05 -3.86 -16.39
C PHE A 84 -1.42 -3.74 -15.70
N PHE A 85 -1.71 -2.57 -15.12
CA PHE A 85 -2.97 -2.30 -14.41
C PHE A 85 -3.64 -1.02 -14.93
N PRO A 86 -4.28 -1.06 -16.12
CA PRO A 86 -4.82 0.14 -16.78
C PRO A 86 -5.92 0.87 -16.00
N LYS A 87 -6.52 0.21 -15.00
CA LYS A 87 -7.59 0.74 -14.16
C LYS A 87 -7.13 1.10 -12.74
N ALA A 88 -5.82 1.00 -12.45
CA ALA A 88 -5.29 1.35 -11.15
C ALA A 88 -5.57 2.82 -10.82
N LYS A 89 -5.96 3.11 -9.58
CA LYS A 89 -6.27 4.47 -9.13
C LYS A 89 -5.13 5.02 -8.27
N LYS A 90 -4.71 6.25 -8.55
CA LYS A 90 -3.82 7.00 -7.65
C LYS A 90 -4.61 7.45 -6.42
N LEU A 91 -4.10 7.14 -5.23
CA LEU A 91 -4.58 7.66 -3.94
C LEU A 91 -3.92 8.99 -3.63
#